data_AF-A0A6I3C5G6-F1
#
_entry.id   AF-A0A6I3C5G6-F1
#
_cell.length_a   1.000
_cell.length_b   1.000
_cell.length_c   1.000
_cell.angle_alpha   90.00
_cell.angle_beta   90.00
_cell.angle_gamma   90.00
#
_symmetry.space_group_name_H-M   'P 1'
#
loop_
_entity.id
_entity.type
_entity.pdbx_description
1 polymer ?
#
loop_
_entity_poly.entity_id
_entity_poly.type
_entity_poly.pdbx_seq_one_letter_code
_entity_poly.pdbx_strand_id
1 'polypeptide(L)'
;MDEATLTIVNPVAEPQADGADAERYPPAPRPLQLEGATIALYWNGKQNGLDALARAKENLAKRFDGVTFIELTGELGGTNRYLSEAQLDMLEAEVDVAICTSADCGSCTSWLMRDLCELERRGIPAIGYTAAIFDEDARFSLKTFGVPEACPLIVPECFSNKTAAQIAVMVDDTMDELVDFLTKSRDIFKELPQFGKMVLESAPELVYTGTDLLDAFDDMQRRFVHNGWSDGLPLIPPTHAKVDAMIKASGRDGS
;
A
#
# COMPACT_ATOMS: atom_id res chain seq x y z
N MET A 1 17.98 41.53 17.50
CA MET A 1 18.63 40.33 16.92
C MET A 1 17.79 39.98 15.72
N ASP A 2 18.41 39.89 14.56
CA ASP A 2 17.68 39.55 13.33
C ASP A 2 17.24 38.08 13.45
N GLU A 3 15.98 37.83 13.15
CA GLU A 3 15.37 36.50 13.14
C GLU A 3 16.05 35.65 12.06
N ALA A 4 16.52 34.46 12.43
CA ALA A 4 17.12 33.54 11.48
C ALA A 4 16.01 32.73 10.78
N THR A 5 16.22 32.40 9.51
CA THR A 5 15.26 31.67 8.68
C THR A 5 15.92 30.46 8.02
N LEU A 6 15.25 29.31 8.10
CA LEU A 6 15.59 28.07 7.40
C LEU A 6 14.48 27.76 6.38
N THR A 7 14.83 27.81 5.09
CA THR A 7 13.93 27.42 4.00
C THR A 7 14.34 26.06 3.44
N ILE A 8 13.36 25.18 3.28
CA ILE A 8 13.55 23.85 2.68
C ILE A 8 12.59 23.63 1.52
N VAL A 9 12.98 22.77 0.59
CA VAL A 9 12.06 22.21 -0.39
C VAL A 9 11.03 21.35 0.35
N ASN A 10 9.76 21.51 0.01
CA ASN A 10 8.70 20.71 0.63
C ASN A 10 8.87 19.22 0.26
N PRO A 11 9.05 18.32 1.23
CA PRO A 11 9.22 16.89 0.96
C PRO A 11 7.89 16.16 0.68
N VAL A 12 6.74 16.84 0.79
CA VAL A 12 5.42 16.26 0.55
C VAL A 12 5.02 16.46 -0.90
N ALA A 13 4.78 15.36 -1.60
CA ALA A 13 4.27 15.39 -2.97
C ALA A 13 2.76 15.68 -2.98
N GLU A 14 2.30 16.43 -3.99
CA GLU A 14 0.88 16.61 -4.26
C GLU A 14 0.29 15.30 -4.80
N PRO A 15 -0.76 14.73 -4.16
CA PRO A 15 -1.41 13.53 -4.66
C PRO A 15 -2.09 13.80 -6.00
N GLN A 16 -1.59 13.18 -7.07
CA GLN A 16 -2.19 13.31 -8.40
C GLN A 16 -3.58 12.66 -8.50
N ALA A 17 -3.91 11.80 -7.53
CA ALA A 17 -5.17 11.06 -7.47
C ALA A 17 -6.42 11.94 -7.29
N ASP A 18 -6.25 13.19 -6.86
CA ASP A 18 -7.31 14.18 -6.71
C ASP A 18 -7.42 15.14 -7.90
N GLY A 19 -6.53 15.00 -8.89
CA GLY A 19 -6.52 15.80 -10.11
C GLY A 19 -7.62 15.40 -11.10
N ALA A 20 -7.95 16.33 -12.00
CA ALA A 20 -8.94 16.07 -13.06
C ALA A 20 -8.53 14.95 -14.03
N ASP A 21 -7.22 14.74 -14.18
CA ASP A 21 -6.61 13.71 -15.04
C ASP A 21 -6.20 12.46 -14.26
N ALA A 22 -6.69 12.29 -13.02
CA ALA A 22 -6.39 11.12 -12.21
C ALA A 22 -6.84 9.83 -12.91
N GLU A 23 -5.91 8.92 -13.11
CA GLU A 23 -6.20 7.59 -13.63
C GLU A 23 -7.10 6.83 -12.65
N ARG A 24 -8.28 6.41 -13.12
CA ARG A 24 -9.24 5.65 -12.33
C ARG A 24 -9.83 4.49 -13.13
N TYR A 25 -9.89 3.33 -12.48
CA TYR A 25 -10.39 2.10 -13.05
C TYR A 25 -11.48 1.53 -12.14
N PRO A 26 -12.55 0.93 -12.71
CA PRO A 26 -13.55 0.26 -11.90
C PRO A 26 -12.95 -1.00 -11.26
N PRO A 27 -13.47 -1.43 -10.09
CA PRO A 27 -13.09 -2.73 -9.54
C PRO A 27 -13.53 -3.87 -10.48
N ALA A 28 -12.76 -4.95 -10.50
CA ALA A 28 -13.01 -6.13 -11.30
C ALA A 28 -14.40 -6.75 -11.01
N PRO A 29 -15.05 -7.36 -11.99
CA PRO A 29 -16.28 -8.11 -11.75
C PRO A 29 -16.02 -9.28 -10.80
N ARG A 30 -16.85 -9.42 -9.77
CA ARG A 30 -16.74 -10.53 -8.81
C ARG A 30 -17.49 -11.77 -9.32
N PRO A 31 -16.92 -12.99 -9.23
CA PRO A 31 -17.69 -14.20 -9.40
C PRO A 31 -18.77 -14.31 -8.31
N LEU A 32 -19.91 -14.94 -8.62
CA LEU A 32 -21.00 -15.08 -7.64
C LEU A 32 -20.61 -15.93 -6.42
N GLN A 33 -19.67 -16.85 -6.62
CA GLN A 33 -19.22 -17.85 -5.64
C GLN A 33 -17.83 -18.39 -6.05
N LEU A 34 -17.18 -19.18 -5.20
CA LEU A 34 -15.81 -19.66 -5.42
C LEU A 34 -15.72 -21.15 -5.82
N GLU A 35 -16.83 -21.87 -5.92
CA GLU A 35 -16.83 -23.28 -6.34
C GLU A 35 -16.24 -23.41 -7.75
N GLY A 36 -15.28 -24.33 -7.90
CA GLY A 36 -14.56 -24.54 -9.15
C GLY A 36 -13.56 -23.44 -9.53
N ALA A 37 -13.41 -22.39 -8.72
CA ALA A 37 -12.55 -21.26 -9.06
C ALA A 37 -11.05 -21.61 -8.99
N THR A 38 -10.27 -21.01 -9.86
CA THR A 38 -8.81 -20.99 -9.80
C THR A 38 -8.36 -19.75 -9.03
N ILE A 39 -7.71 -19.97 -7.88
CA ILE A 39 -7.35 -18.95 -6.90
C ILE A 39 -5.83 -18.76 -6.89
N ALA A 40 -5.36 -17.56 -7.18
CA ALA A 40 -3.96 -17.21 -6.97
C ALA A 40 -3.67 -16.95 -5.49
N LEU A 41 -2.59 -17.54 -4.99
CA LEU A 41 -2.03 -17.29 -3.66
C LEU A 41 -0.68 -16.59 -3.85
N TYR A 42 -0.71 -15.26 -3.83
CA TYR A 42 0.43 -14.41 -4.14
C TYR A 42 1.17 -13.96 -2.87
N TRP A 43 2.46 -14.29 -2.80
CA TRP A 43 3.35 -13.85 -1.73
C TRP A 43 4.34 -12.77 -2.19
N ASN A 44 4.33 -11.62 -1.51
CA ASN A 44 5.21 -10.49 -1.79
C ASN A 44 6.58 -10.57 -1.08
N GLY A 45 6.94 -11.72 -0.51
CA GLY A 45 8.22 -11.90 0.19
C GLY A 45 8.22 -11.50 1.67
N LYS A 46 7.13 -10.92 2.20
CA LYS A 46 7.05 -10.52 3.61
C LYS A 46 6.99 -11.73 4.55
N GLN A 47 7.70 -11.65 5.68
CA GLN A 47 7.77 -12.72 6.67
C GLN A 47 6.38 -13.21 7.11
N ASN A 48 6.23 -14.53 7.22
CA ASN A 48 5.02 -15.25 7.62
C ASN A 48 3.79 -15.05 6.71
N GLY A 49 3.92 -14.36 5.57
CA GLY A 49 2.84 -14.25 4.57
C GLY A 49 2.42 -15.62 4.01
N LEU A 50 3.37 -16.54 3.82
CA LEU A 50 3.09 -17.91 3.39
C LEU A 50 2.24 -18.70 4.39
N ASP A 51 2.42 -18.49 5.70
CA ASP A 51 1.58 -19.15 6.72
C ASP A 51 0.12 -18.70 6.61
N ALA A 52 -0.11 -17.41 6.35
CA ALA A 52 -1.44 -16.87 6.14
C ALA A 52 -2.08 -17.42 4.85
N LEU A 53 -1.34 -17.47 3.74
CA LEU A 53 -1.81 -18.07 2.48
C LEU A 53 -2.12 -19.55 2.63
N ALA A 54 -1.26 -20.31 3.32
CA ALA A 54 -1.47 -21.72 3.59
C ALA A 54 -2.76 -21.94 4.40
N ARG A 55 -3.00 -21.11 5.42
CA ARG A 55 -4.25 -21.19 6.19
C ARG A 55 -5.47 -20.84 5.36
N ALA A 56 -5.40 -19.77 4.56
CA ALA A 56 -6.49 -19.36 3.68
C ALA A 56 -6.83 -20.48 2.68
N LYS A 57 -5.81 -21.09 2.08
CA LYS A 57 -5.93 -22.26 1.20
C LYS A 57 -6.66 -23.41 1.87
N GLU A 58 -6.24 -23.81 3.07
CA GLU A 58 -6.90 -24.88 3.83
C GLU A 58 -8.37 -24.58 4.10
N ASN A 59 -8.70 -23.35 4.46
CA ASN A 59 -10.06 -22.94 4.77
C ASN A 59 -10.94 -22.90 3.52
N LEU A 60 -10.42 -22.39 2.39
CA LEU A 60 -11.13 -22.35 1.12
C LEU A 60 -11.39 -23.75 0.57
N ALA A 61 -10.39 -24.63 0.62
CA ALA A 61 -10.54 -26.02 0.17
C ALA A 61 -11.56 -26.83 1.01
N LYS A 62 -11.85 -26.41 2.25
CA LYS A 62 -12.91 -27.00 3.09
C LYS A 62 -14.29 -26.40 2.81
N ARG A 63 -14.34 -25.13 2.38
CA ARG A 63 -15.59 -24.36 2.19
C ARG A 63 -16.17 -24.53 0.78
N PHE A 64 -15.31 -24.74 -0.22
CA PHE A 64 -15.69 -24.74 -1.62
C PHE A 64 -15.15 -25.97 -2.35
N ASP A 65 -16.02 -26.62 -3.11
CA ASP A 65 -15.66 -27.79 -3.92
C ASP A 65 -14.99 -27.36 -5.22
N GLY A 66 -14.02 -28.17 -5.68
CA GLY A 66 -13.40 -28.01 -7.00
C GLY A 66 -12.45 -26.82 -7.17
N VAL A 67 -12.14 -26.08 -6.09
CA VAL A 67 -11.15 -24.98 -6.15
C VAL A 67 -9.76 -25.49 -6.53
N THR A 68 -9.08 -24.72 -7.39
CA THR A 68 -7.67 -24.94 -7.77
C THR A 68 -6.83 -23.78 -7.28
N PHE A 69 -5.57 -24.03 -6.90
CA PHE A 69 -4.69 -22.99 -6.37
C PHE A 69 -3.42 -22.85 -7.21
N ILE A 70 -3.08 -21.61 -7.56
CA ILE A 70 -1.80 -21.23 -8.17
C ILE A 70 -1.01 -20.45 -7.13
N GLU A 71 0.07 -21.04 -6.61
CA GLU A 71 0.96 -20.39 -5.65
C GLU A 71 2.11 -19.69 -6.37
N LEU A 72 2.33 -18.42 -6.06
CA LEU A 72 3.39 -17.65 -6.68
C LEU A 72 4.04 -16.64 -5.74
N THR A 73 5.28 -16.30 -6.07
CA THR A 73 6.08 -15.27 -5.40
C THR A 73 6.43 -14.19 -6.42
N GLY A 74 6.37 -12.92 -6.01
CA GLY A 74 6.69 -11.80 -6.90
C GLY A 74 8.13 -11.90 -7.44
N GLU A 75 8.30 -11.69 -8.75
CA GLU A 75 9.59 -11.82 -9.42
C GLU A 75 10.49 -10.59 -9.24
N LEU A 76 9.89 -9.41 -9.16
CA LEU A 76 10.61 -8.15 -9.11
C LEU A 76 10.83 -7.69 -7.67
N GLY A 77 11.77 -6.76 -7.49
CA GLY A 77 12.11 -6.20 -6.17
C GLY A 77 13.21 -6.96 -5.45
N GLY A 78 13.29 -6.74 -4.13
CA GLY A 78 14.35 -7.28 -3.27
C GLY A 78 13.75 -7.95 -2.04
N THR A 79 13.79 -7.26 -0.90
CA THR A 79 13.15 -7.72 0.34
C THR A 79 11.63 -7.64 0.28
N ASN A 80 11.08 -6.64 -0.42
CA ASN A 80 9.70 -6.60 -0.84
C ASN A 80 9.64 -6.95 -2.33
N ARG A 81 8.78 -7.89 -2.68
CA ARG A 81 8.61 -8.39 -4.04
C ARG A 81 7.30 -7.90 -4.62
N TYR A 82 7.26 -7.68 -5.92
CA TYR A 82 6.06 -7.31 -6.67
C TYR A 82 5.99 -8.10 -7.98
N LEU A 83 4.79 -8.17 -8.56
CA LEU A 83 4.53 -8.93 -9.77
C LEU A 83 5.24 -8.29 -10.99
N SER A 84 5.81 -9.14 -11.85
CA SER A 84 6.26 -8.74 -13.18
C SER A 84 5.09 -8.67 -14.16
N GLU A 85 5.25 -7.98 -15.28
CA GLU A 85 4.23 -7.98 -16.35
C GLU A 85 3.93 -9.40 -16.84
N ALA A 86 4.95 -10.26 -16.97
CA ALA A 86 4.75 -11.65 -17.39
C ALA A 86 3.94 -12.45 -16.36
N GLN A 87 4.11 -12.19 -15.06
CA GLN A 87 3.27 -12.79 -14.02
C GLN A 87 1.85 -12.27 -14.08
N LEU A 88 1.66 -10.97 -14.29
CA LEU A 88 0.32 -10.37 -14.43
C LEU A 88 -0.42 -10.94 -15.64
N ASP A 89 0.25 -11.08 -16.79
CA ASP A 89 -0.31 -11.69 -18.01
C ASP A 89 -0.71 -13.16 -17.79
N MET A 90 0.12 -13.93 -17.05
CA MET A 90 -0.21 -15.31 -16.70
C MET A 90 -1.44 -15.39 -15.78
N LEU A 91 -1.50 -14.54 -14.75
CA LEU A 91 -2.63 -14.51 -13.83
C LEU A 91 -3.94 -14.14 -14.55
N GLU A 92 -3.90 -13.16 -15.45
CA GLU A 92 -5.07 -12.76 -16.25
C GLU A 92 -5.61 -13.91 -17.12
N ALA A 93 -4.73 -14.79 -17.60
CA ALA A 93 -5.12 -15.92 -18.43
C ALA A 93 -5.64 -17.13 -17.63
N GLU A 94 -5.19 -17.31 -16.39
CA GLU A 94 -5.34 -18.58 -15.67
C GLU A 94 -6.14 -18.51 -14.37
N VAL A 95 -6.44 -17.31 -13.85
CA VAL A 95 -6.95 -17.12 -12.48
C VAL A 95 -8.28 -16.37 -12.47
N ASP A 96 -9.20 -16.83 -11.62
CA ASP A 96 -10.49 -16.19 -11.40
C ASP A 96 -10.42 -15.12 -10.30
N VAL A 97 -9.64 -15.35 -9.23
CA VAL A 97 -9.47 -14.44 -8.08
C VAL A 97 -8.09 -14.57 -7.43
N ALA A 98 -7.62 -13.52 -6.74
CA ALA A 98 -6.32 -13.51 -6.07
C ALA A 98 -6.39 -13.17 -4.57
N ILE A 99 -5.55 -13.86 -3.78
CA ILE A 99 -5.33 -13.64 -2.36
C ILE A 99 -3.86 -13.33 -2.16
N CYS A 100 -3.57 -12.14 -1.63
CA CYS A 100 -2.23 -11.58 -1.63
C CYS A 100 -1.74 -11.31 -0.19
N THR A 101 -0.46 -11.52 0.08
CA THR A 101 0.17 -11.25 1.39
C THR A 101 1.51 -10.53 1.22
N SER A 102 1.92 -9.65 2.14
CA SER A 102 1.13 -8.94 3.18
C SER A 102 1.54 -7.47 3.28
N ALA A 103 0.62 -6.64 3.78
CA ALA A 103 0.83 -5.23 4.10
C ALA A 103 1.05 -5.06 5.62
N ASP A 104 2.32 -5.21 6.04
CA ASP A 104 2.79 -5.18 7.43
C ASP A 104 3.82 -4.06 7.71
N CYS A 105 4.14 -3.23 6.70
CA CYS A 105 4.95 -2.02 6.81
C CYS A 105 4.62 -1.04 5.68
N GLY A 106 5.03 0.24 5.78
CA GLY A 106 4.68 1.25 4.77
C GLY A 106 5.07 0.87 3.34
N SER A 107 6.32 0.42 3.12
CA SER A 107 6.78 0.06 1.77
C SER A 107 6.06 -1.15 1.17
N CYS A 108 5.82 -2.23 1.95
CA CYS A 108 5.15 -3.40 1.40
C CYS A 108 3.64 -3.17 1.24
N THR A 109 3.06 -2.26 2.03
CA THR A 109 1.68 -1.79 1.84
C THR A 109 1.53 -1.15 0.48
N SER A 110 2.35 -0.16 0.14
CA SER A 110 2.27 0.51 -1.15
C SER A 110 2.47 -0.45 -2.34
N TRP A 111 3.50 -1.32 -2.29
CA TRP A 111 3.72 -2.31 -3.36
C TRP A 111 2.60 -3.34 -3.48
N LEU A 112 2.05 -3.83 -2.37
CA LEU A 112 0.92 -4.76 -2.40
C LEU A 112 -0.32 -4.11 -2.99
N MET A 113 -0.64 -2.87 -2.57
CA MET A 113 -1.80 -2.13 -3.08
C MET A 113 -1.67 -1.81 -4.57
N ARG A 114 -0.46 -1.50 -5.05
CA ARG A 114 -0.19 -1.38 -6.49
C ARG A 114 -0.56 -2.68 -7.21
N ASP A 115 -0.07 -3.82 -6.73
CA ASP A 115 -0.31 -5.11 -7.39
C ASP A 115 -1.80 -5.51 -7.31
N LEU A 116 -2.52 -5.17 -6.23
CA LEU A 116 -3.98 -5.31 -6.20
C LEU A 116 -4.66 -4.48 -7.30
N CYS A 117 -4.27 -3.22 -7.47
CA CYS A 117 -4.80 -2.37 -8.54
C CYS A 117 -4.52 -2.96 -9.93
N GLU A 118 -3.33 -3.51 -10.17
CA GLU A 118 -2.99 -4.14 -11.45
C GLU A 118 -3.82 -5.40 -11.73
N LEU A 119 -4.06 -6.23 -10.70
CA LEU A 119 -4.95 -7.40 -10.82
C LEU A 119 -6.40 -6.98 -11.11
N GLU A 120 -6.91 -5.99 -10.37
CA GLU A 120 -8.27 -5.46 -10.55
C GLU A 120 -8.46 -4.85 -11.95
N ARG A 121 -7.47 -4.11 -12.46
CA ARG A 121 -7.45 -3.56 -13.82
C ARG A 121 -7.56 -4.66 -14.89
N ARG A 122 -6.97 -5.81 -14.62
CA ARG A 122 -6.99 -7.01 -15.49
C ARG A 122 -8.24 -7.87 -15.28
N GLY A 123 -9.21 -7.38 -14.51
CA GLY A 123 -10.47 -8.07 -14.29
C GLY A 123 -10.37 -9.21 -13.26
N ILE A 124 -9.29 -9.27 -12.48
CA ILE A 124 -9.08 -10.28 -11.43
C ILE A 124 -9.39 -9.62 -10.08
N PRO A 125 -10.49 -10.01 -9.41
CA PRO A 125 -10.75 -9.62 -8.03
C PRO A 125 -9.60 -10.04 -7.12
N ALA A 126 -9.07 -9.09 -6.34
CA ALA A 126 -7.94 -9.35 -5.47
C ALA A 126 -8.17 -8.82 -4.06
N ILE A 127 -7.68 -9.56 -3.06
CA ILE A 127 -7.58 -9.07 -1.68
C ILE A 127 -6.14 -9.08 -1.21
N GLY A 128 -5.78 -8.13 -0.36
CA GLY A 128 -4.48 -8.08 0.30
C GLY A 128 -4.63 -8.10 1.81
N TYR A 129 -4.08 -9.11 2.49
CA TYR A 129 -4.01 -9.10 3.95
C TYR A 129 -3.20 -7.90 4.43
N THR A 130 -3.86 -7.06 5.23
CA THR A 130 -3.36 -5.74 5.63
C THR A 130 -3.52 -5.57 7.13
N ALA A 131 -2.44 -5.30 7.85
CA ALA A 131 -2.53 -5.04 9.28
C ALA A 131 -3.29 -3.73 9.55
N ALA A 132 -4.13 -3.71 10.58
CA ALA A 132 -5.03 -2.60 10.90
C ALA A 132 -4.32 -1.24 11.07
N ILE A 133 -3.05 -1.25 11.50
CA ILE A 133 -2.25 -0.02 11.62
C ILE A 133 -1.96 0.65 10.27
N PHE A 134 -2.02 -0.09 9.15
CA PHE A 134 -1.77 0.39 7.78
C PHE A 134 -3.04 0.54 6.93
N ASP A 135 -4.23 0.51 7.52
CA ASP A 135 -5.50 0.62 6.78
C ASP A 135 -5.59 1.93 5.97
N GLU A 136 -5.29 3.07 6.60
CA GLU A 136 -5.31 4.37 5.91
C GLU A 136 -4.22 4.46 4.83
N ASP A 137 -3.00 3.97 5.09
CA ASP A 137 -1.93 3.90 4.09
C ASP A 137 -2.31 3.05 2.88
N ALA A 138 -2.97 1.91 3.13
CA ALA A 138 -3.42 1.00 2.10
C ALA A 138 -4.49 1.66 1.22
N ARG A 139 -5.53 2.24 1.82
CA ARG A 139 -6.61 2.91 1.09
C ARG A 139 -6.11 4.14 0.34
N PHE A 140 -5.18 4.90 0.91
CA PHE A 140 -4.54 6.01 0.21
C PHE A 140 -3.72 5.54 -0.97
N SER A 141 -2.99 4.43 -0.83
CA SER A 141 -2.25 3.81 -1.93
C SER A 141 -3.19 3.36 -3.04
N LEU A 142 -4.30 2.68 -2.71
CA LEU A 142 -5.31 2.24 -3.68
C LEU A 142 -5.96 3.40 -4.44
N LYS A 143 -6.30 4.48 -3.73
CA LYS A 143 -6.74 5.73 -4.35
C LYS A 143 -5.67 6.27 -5.29
N THR A 144 -4.42 6.31 -4.85
CA THR A 144 -3.28 6.83 -5.62
C THR A 144 -3.01 6.01 -6.87
N PHE A 145 -3.14 4.69 -6.79
CA PHE A 145 -2.94 3.79 -7.92
C PHE A 145 -4.18 3.62 -8.79
N GLY A 146 -5.29 4.27 -8.48
CA GLY A 146 -6.44 4.41 -9.37
C GLY A 146 -7.55 3.37 -9.20
N VAL A 147 -7.52 2.51 -8.18
CA VAL A 147 -8.62 1.58 -7.85
C VAL A 147 -8.98 1.72 -6.36
N PRO A 148 -9.61 2.83 -5.95
CA PRO A 148 -9.91 3.06 -4.53
C PRO A 148 -10.87 2.02 -3.93
N GLU A 149 -11.63 1.31 -4.75
CA GLU A 149 -12.54 0.23 -4.35
C GLU A 149 -11.89 -1.15 -4.18
N ALA A 150 -10.59 -1.28 -4.49
CA ALA A 150 -9.86 -2.53 -4.25
C ALA A 150 -9.83 -2.87 -2.75
N CYS A 151 -9.52 -4.12 -2.43
CA CYS A 151 -9.89 -4.73 -1.16
C CYS A 151 -8.67 -5.03 -0.24
N PRO A 152 -8.25 -4.08 0.63
CA PRO A 152 -7.33 -4.40 1.71
C PRO A 152 -8.11 -5.14 2.82
N LEU A 153 -7.88 -6.45 2.96
CA LEU A 153 -8.51 -7.28 3.99
C LEU A 153 -7.82 -7.03 5.33
N ILE A 154 -8.53 -6.39 6.25
CA ILE A 154 -7.93 -5.89 7.49
C ILE A 154 -7.82 -7.00 8.54
N VAL A 155 -6.60 -7.24 9.01
CA VAL A 155 -6.29 -8.13 10.13
C VAL A 155 -5.77 -7.33 11.31
N PRO A 156 -5.94 -7.79 12.57
CA PRO A 156 -5.70 -6.95 13.75
C PRO A 156 -4.25 -6.50 13.92
N GLU A 157 -3.27 -7.30 13.48
CA GLU A 157 -1.85 -7.07 13.73
C GLU A 157 -1.01 -7.54 12.53
N CYS A 158 0.28 -7.17 12.49
CA CYS A 158 1.19 -7.64 11.45
C CYS A 158 1.49 -9.13 11.58
N PHE A 159 1.52 -9.87 10.47
CA PHE A 159 1.91 -11.29 10.49
C PHE A 159 3.38 -11.48 10.84
N SER A 160 4.26 -10.55 10.47
CA SER A 160 5.71 -10.65 10.68
C SER A 160 6.14 -10.89 12.14
N ASN A 161 5.29 -10.54 13.11
CA ASN A 161 5.59 -10.66 14.55
C ASN A 161 4.79 -11.80 15.23
N LYS A 162 4.16 -12.68 14.45
CA LYS A 162 3.22 -13.69 14.96
C LYS A 162 3.73 -15.10 14.69
N THR A 163 3.30 -16.02 15.54
CA THR A 163 3.46 -17.46 15.31
C THR A 163 2.42 -17.95 14.31
N ALA A 164 2.68 -19.08 13.64
CA ALA A 164 1.72 -19.69 12.71
C ALA A 164 0.33 -19.94 13.35
N ALA A 165 0.28 -20.31 14.62
CA ALA A 165 -0.99 -20.51 15.34
C ALA A 165 -1.78 -19.20 15.53
N GLN A 166 -1.09 -18.09 15.81
CA GLN A 166 -1.74 -16.77 15.92
C GLN A 166 -2.21 -16.28 14.55
N ILE A 167 -1.40 -16.47 13.52
CA ILE A 167 -1.77 -16.14 12.14
C ILE A 167 -2.99 -16.96 11.71
N ALA A 168 -3.05 -18.23 12.09
CA ALA A 168 -4.17 -19.09 11.76
C ALA A 168 -5.49 -18.53 12.32
N VAL A 169 -5.49 -18.06 13.57
CA VAL A 169 -6.66 -17.39 14.19
C VAL A 169 -7.04 -16.13 13.42
N MET A 170 -6.07 -15.28 13.10
CA MET A 170 -6.32 -14.03 12.36
C MET A 170 -6.93 -14.28 10.97
N VAL A 171 -6.45 -15.31 10.27
CA VAL A 171 -7.02 -15.74 8.98
C VAL A 171 -8.41 -16.35 9.17
N ASP A 172 -8.58 -17.24 10.15
CA ASP A 172 -9.88 -17.89 10.43
C ASP A 172 -10.98 -16.86 10.69
N ASP A 173 -10.68 -15.84 11.50
CA ASP A 173 -11.60 -14.78 11.89
C ASP A 173 -12.00 -13.86 10.72
N THR A 174 -11.20 -13.81 9.65
CA THR A 174 -11.43 -12.94 8.49
C THR A 174 -11.94 -13.67 7.25
N MET A 175 -12.16 -14.99 7.33
CA MET A 175 -12.53 -15.80 6.16
C MET A 175 -13.86 -15.39 5.52
N ASP A 176 -14.84 -14.94 6.31
CA ASP A 176 -16.15 -14.53 5.76
C ASP A 176 -16.02 -13.21 4.99
N GLU A 177 -15.24 -12.26 5.52
CA GLU A 177 -14.93 -11.00 4.84
C GLU A 177 -14.07 -11.22 3.58
N LEU A 178 -13.11 -12.15 3.64
CA LEU A 178 -12.33 -12.58 2.48
C LEU A 178 -13.23 -13.05 1.34
N VAL A 179 -14.16 -13.96 1.63
CA VAL A 179 -15.10 -14.47 0.62
C VAL A 179 -15.99 -13.34 0.12
N ASP A 180 -16.50 -12.48 0.99
CA ASP A 180 -17.32 -11.33 0.61
C ASP A 180 -16.58 -10.37 -0.34
N PHE A 181 -15.32 -10.08 -0.08
CA PHE A 181 -14.50 -9.21 -0.91
C PHE A 181 -14.26 -9.78 -2.32
N LEU A 182 -14.17 -11.10 -2.42
CA LEU A 182 -13.95 -11.81 -3.68
C LEU A 182 -15.25 -12.08 -4.45
N THR A 183 -16.42 -12.09 -3.80
CA THR A 183 -17.67 -12.56 -4.43
C THR A 183 -18.77 -11.51 -4.55
N LYS A 184 -18.77 -10.47 -3.70
CA LYS A 184 -19.80 -9.43 -3.74
C LYS A 184 -19.32 -8.25 -4.58
N SER A 185 -20.17 -7.76 -5.49
CA SER A 185 -19.89 -6.54 -6.26
C SER A 185 -19.50 -5.38 -5.35
N ARG A 186 -18.60 -4.52 -5.82
CA ARG A 186 -18.12 -3.34 -5.09
C ARG A 186 -18.88 -2.09 -5.55
N ASP A 187 -19.33 -1.28 -4.60
CA ASP A 187 -19.94 0.00 -4.92
C ASP A 187 -18.87 0.99 -5.37
N ILE A 188 -19.10 1.63 -6.51
CA ILE A 188 -18.19 2.66 -7.03
C ILE A 188 -18.35 3.92 -6.18
N PHE A 189 -17.24 4.43 -5.65
CA PHE A 189 -17.25 5.64 -4.85
C PHE A 189 -17.64 6.85 -5.70
N LYS A 190 -18.67 7.56 -5.23
CA LYS A 190 -19.06 8.86 -5.82
C LYS A 190 -18.09 9.97 -5.41
N GLU A 191 -17.61 9.89 -4.18
CA GLU A 191 -16.61 10.79 -3.60
C GLU A 191 -15.46 9.96 -3.06
N LEU A 192 -14.23 10.37 -3.35
CA LEU A 192 -13.05 9.63 -2.93
C LEU A 192 -12.82 9.78 -1.42
N PRO A 193 -12.30 8.73 -0.75
CA PRO A 193 -11.98 8.80 0.66
C PRO A 193 -10.96 9.92 0.95
N GLN A 194 -11.20 10.59 2.08
CA GLN A 194 -10.29 11.57 2.68
C GLN A 194 -9.62 10.92 3.89
N PHE A 195 -8.35 11.24 4.12
CA PHE A 195 -7.54 10.57 5.14
C PHE A 195 -7.10 11.57 6.20
N GLY A 196 -7.41 11.26 7.47
CA GLY A 196 -7.21 12.19 8.57
C GLY A 196 -5.82 12.15 9.20
N LYS A 197 -5.07 11.06 9.02
CA LYS A 197 -3.72 10.91 9.61
C LYS A 197 -2.59 11.44 8.74
N MET A 198 -2.83 11.70 7.46
CA MET A 198 -1.82 12.24 6.57
C MET A 198 -1.85 13.77 6.58
N VAL A 199 -0.76 14.38 7.04
CA VAL A 199 -0.55 15.82 6.91
C VAL A 199 0.03 16.10 5.53
N LEU A 200 -0.77 16.72 4.69
CA LEU A 200 -0.36 17.21 3.38
C LEU A 200 -0.01 18.69 3.44
N GLU A 201 0.92 19.12 2.60
CA GLU A 201 1.32 20.51 2.47
C GLU A 201 1.58 20.79 0.98
N SER A 202 0.95 21.83 0.44
CA SER A 202 1.02 22.19 -0.98
C SER A 202 1.96 23.37 -1.23
N ALA A 203 2.43 24.06 -0.18
CA ALA A 203 3.45 25.08 -0.34
C ALA A 203 4.72 24.48 -0.98
N PRO A 204 5.31 25.11 -2.01
CA PRO A 204 6.50 24.54 -2.67
C PRO A 204 7.72 24.51 -1.72
N GLU A 205 7.72 25.40 -0.73
CA GLU A 205 8.79 25.55 0.25
C GLU A 205 8.19 25.65 1.65
N LEU A 206 8.92 25.10 2.63
CA LEU A 206 8.59 25.23 4.04
C LEU A 206 9.60 26.15 4.71
N VAL A 207 9.10 27.14 5.44
CA VAL A 207 9.91 28.15 6.11
C VAL A 207 9.78 27.98 7.62
N TYR A 208 10.93 27.93 8.29
CA TYR A 208 11.06 27.84 9.74
C TYR A 208 11.87 29.02 10.23
N THR A 209 11.45 29.65 11.33
CA THR A 209 12.15 30.80 11.91
C THR A 209 12.56 30.53 13.36
N GLY A 210 13.60 31.22 13.81
CA GLY A 210 14.17 31.03 15.14
C GLY A 210 15.07 32.20 15.55
N THR A 211 15.52 32.23 16.81
CA THR A 211 16.43 33.29 17.26
C THR A 211 17.83 33.14 16.63
N ASP A 212 18.18 31.92 16.24
CA ASP A 212 19.29 31.58 15.36
C ASP A 212 18.93 30.39 14.45
N LEU A 213 19.90 29.92 13.64
CA LEU A 213 19.69 28.80 12.72
C LEU A 213 19.48 27.46 13.43
N LEU A 214 19.99 27.30 14.66
CA LEU A 214 19.79 26.07 15.42
C LEU A 214 18.35 26.01 15.96
N ASP A 215 17.81 27.14 16.43
CA ASP A 215 16.41 27.25 16.81
C ASP A 215 15.46 26.97 15.63
N ALA A 216 15.73 27.54 14.45
CA ALA A 216 14.93 27.29 13.25
C ALA A 216 15.02 25.82 12.81
N PHE A 217 16.19 25.19 12.97
CA PHE A 217 16.38 23.76 12.74
C PHE A 217 15.59 22.91 13.74
N ASP A 218 15.63 23.24 15.03
CA ASP A 218 14.87 22.53 16.06
C ASP A 218 13.35 22.68 15.86
N ASP A 219 12.88 23.82 15.35
CA ASP A 219 11.47 23.99 14.96
C ASP A 219 11.08 23.08 13.79
N MET A 220 11.93 22.98 12.76
CA MET A 220 11.73 22.03 11.66
C MET A 220 11.62 20.61 12.20
N GLN A 221 12.57 20.16 13.02
CA GLN A 221 12.56 18.82 13.60
C GLN A 221 11.26 18.54 14.37
N ARG A 222 10.83 19.49 15.22
CA ARG A 222 9.62 19.36 16.03
C ARG A 222 8.36 19.26 15.17
N ARG A 223 8.25 20.09 14.12
CA ARG A 223 7.12 20.09 13.19
C ARG A 223 7.06 18.83 12.34
N PHE A 224 8.21 18.29 11.91
CA PHE A 224 8.26 17.03 11.18
C PHE A 224 7.76 15.85 12.01
N VAL A 225 8.15 15.78 13.30
CA VAL A 225 7.62 14.76 14.22
C VAL A 225 6.13 14.97 14.46
N HIS A 226 5.69 16.21 14.68
CA HIS A 226 4.27 16.52 14.89
C HIS A 226 3.40 16.11 13.69
N ASN A 227 3.91 16.33 12.47
CA ASN A 227 3.22 15.99 11.23
C ASN A 227 3.30 14.50 10.86
N GLY A 228 4.01 13.68 11.63
CA GLY A 228 4.24 12.27 11.30
C GLY A 228 5.21 12.03 10.14
N TRP A 229 5.98 13.05 9.73
CA TRP A 229 6.98 12.96 8.66
C TRP A 229 8.36 12.49 9.16
N SER A 230 8.52 12.27 10.46
CA SER A 230 9.74 11.78 11.10
C SER A 230 9.40 10.81 12.23
N ASP A 231 10.27 9.82 12.41
CA ASP A 231 10.28 8.89 13.55
C ASP A 231 11.00 9.46 14.78
N GLY A 232 11.47 10.70 14.70
CA GLY A 232 12.22 11.39 15.76
C GLY A 232 13.73 11.35 15.59
N LEU A 233 14.26 10.68 14.56
CA LEU A 233 15.67 10.79 14.22
C LEU A 233 15.98 12.18 13.63
N PRO A 234 17.18 12.74 13.90
CA PRO A 234 17.59 14.01 13.30
C PRO A 234 17.54 13.96 11.77
N LEU A 235 16.80 14.88 11.16
CA LEU A 235 16.72 14.99 9.71
C LEU A 235 17.73 16.04 9.24
N ILE A 236 18.26 15.83 8.05
CA ILE A 236 19.05 16.85 7.38
C ILE A 236 18.10 17.71 6.54
N PRO A 237 18.04 19.04 6.75
CA PRO A 237 17.08 19.87 6.04
C PRO A 237 17.31 19.80 4.52
N PRO A 238 16.28 19.48 3.72
CA PRO A 238 16.37 19.42 2.25
C PRO A 238 16.34 20.84 1.66
N THR A 239 17.40 21.61 1.94
CA THR A 239 17.61 22.94 1.35
C THR A 239 17.77 22.84 -0.17
N HIS A 240 17.36 23.85 -0.93
CA HIS A 240 17.50 23.90 -2.39
C HIS A 240 18.89 23.48 -2.87
N ALA A 241 19.96 24.07 -2.32
CA ALA A 241 21.33 23.73 -2.72
C ALA A 241 21.67 22.23 -2.61
N LYS A 242 21.12 21.52 -1.62
CA LYS A 242 21.32 20.07 -1.45
C LYS A 242 20.47 19.27 -2.42
N VAL A 243 19.21 19.69 -2.62
CA VAL A 243 18.27 19.05 -3.55
C VAL A 243 18.76 19.21 -4.99
N ASP A 244 19.19 20.40 -5.40
CA ASP A 244 19.77 20.67 -6.72
C ASP A 244 21.03 19.85 -6.98
N ALA A 245 21.90 19.71 -5.96
CA ALA A 245 23.08 18.88 -6.05
C ALA A 245 22.71 17.39 -6.23
N MET A 246 21.69 16.91 -5.52
CA MET A 246 21.16 15.55 -5.65
C MET A 246 20.57 15.31 -7.05
N ILE A 247 19.72 16.22 -7.56
CA ILE A 247 19.12 16.13 -8.89
C ILE A 247 20.22 16.09 -9.96
N LYS A 248 21.18 17.02 -9.90
CA LYS A 248 22.31 17.06 -10.83
C LYS A 248 23.12 15.76 -10.81
N ALA A 249 23.35 15.18 -9.65
CA ALA A 249 24.08 13.92 -9.51
C ALA A 249 23.28 12.72 -10.04
N SER A 250 21.95 12.77 -9.99
CA SER A 250 21.07 11.68 -10.46
C SER A 250 20.99 11.55 -11.99
N GLY A 251 21.29 12.62 -12.72
CA GLY A 251 21.12 12.68 -14.18
C GLY A 251 19.66 12.77 -14.65
N ARG A 252 18.71 13.04 -13.74
CA ARG A 252 17.29 13.29 -14.03
C ARG A 252 16.97 14.79 -13.99
N ASP A 253 15.83 15.20 -14.54
CA ASP A 253 15.40 16.60 -14.66
C ASP A 253 14.67 17.17 -13.43
N GLY A 254 14.52 16.37 -12.36
CA GLY A 254 13.91 16.82 -11.09
C GLY A 254 12.41 17.04 -11.15
N SER A 255 11.77 16.67 -12.28
CA SER A 255 10.31 16.66 -12.45
C SER A 255 9.68 15.32 -12.09
#